data_AF-A0A3R5Q2Q4-F1
#
_entry.id   AF-A0A3R5Q2Q4-F1
#
_cell.length_a   1.000
_cell.length_b   1.000
_cell.length_c   1.000
_cell.angle_alpha   90.00
_cell.angle_beta   90.00
_cell.angle_gamma   90.00
#
_symmetry.space_group_name_H-M   'P 1'
#
loop_
_entity.id
_entity.type
_entity.pdbx_description
1 polymer ?
#
loop_
_entity_poly.entity_id
_entity_poly.type
_entity_poly.pdbx_seq_one_letter_code
_entity_poly.pdbx_strand_id
1 'polypeptide(L)'
;SSVTSISSAFQFIDEESGLDHFKIQIYQLRDGIRSQIIPDIHGDWMDIGNNITRTSYTLEGLTLHQGALYSTRVGAVNKAGFVAAFETDGVIVDTTPPIV
;
A
#
# COMPACT_ATOMS: atom_id res chain seq x y z
N SER A 1 -19.69 -8.73 -5.37
CA SER A 1 -18.34 -9.30 -5.26
C SER A 1 -17.60 -8.57 -4.16
N SER A 2 -17.08 -9.28 -3.15
CA SER A 2 -16.25 -8.64 -2.13
C SER A 2 -14.88 -8.35 -2.73
N VAL A 3 -14.42 -7.11 -2.65
CA VAL A 3 -13.03 -6.77 -3.01
C VAL A 3 -12.17 -7.14 -1.80
N THR A 4 -11.19 -8.02 -1.99
CA THR A 4 -10.31 -8.52 -0.92
C THR A 4 -8.83 -8.22 -1.19
N SER A 5 -8.56 -7.39 -2.19
CA SER A 5 -7.20 -7.03 -2.56
C SER A 5 -7.04 -5.56 -2.90
N ILE A 6 -5.84 -5.05 -2.63
CA ILE A 6 -5.40 -3.72 -3.04
C ILE A 6 -4.13 -3.92 -3.87
N SER A 7 -4.14 -3.40 -5.09
CA SER A 7 -2.97 -3.34 -5.95
C SER A 7 -2.43 -1.92 -5.99
N SER A 8 -1.11 -1.77 -6.00
CA SER A 8 -0.45 -0.47 -6.05
C SER A 8 0.72 -0.54 -7.01
N ALA A 9 0.73 0.36 -7.99
CA ALA A 9 1.83 0.56 -8.91
C ALA A 9 2.75 1.67 -8.38
N PHE A 10 4.05 1.47 -8.50
CA PHE A 10 5.06 2.40 -8.00
C PHE A 10 6.37 2.23 -8.80
N GLN A 11 7.21 3.26 -8.75
CA GLN A 11 8.54 3.22 -9.33
C GLN A 11 9.48 4.07 -8.47
N PHE A 12 10.63 3.49 -8.14
CA PHE A 12 11.71 4.18 -7.45
C PHE A 12 13.00 3.97 -8.25
N ILE A 13 13.88 4.96 -8.19
CA ILE A 13 15.21 4.92 -8.79
C ILE A 13 16.15 5.53 -7.75
N ASP A 14 17.25 4.84 -7.47
CA ASP A 14 18.38 5.39 -6.73
C ASP A 14 19.66 5.12 -7.54
N GLU A 15 20.18 6.14 -8.20
CA GLU A 15 21.40 6.04 -9.01
C GLU A 15 22.67 6.11 -8.15
N GLU A 16 22.57 6.56 -6.89
CA GLU A 16 23.72 6.74 -6.02
C GLU A 16 24.13 5.42 -5.36
N SER A 17 23.19 4.75 -4.68
CA SER A 17 23.49 3.50 -3.95
C SER A 17 22.74 2.27 -4.50
N GLY A 18 21.73 2.49 -5.33
CA GLY A 18 20.82 1.45 -5.77
C GLY A 18 19.79 1.08 -4.70
N LEU A 19 18.72 0.44 -5.16
CA LEU A 19 17.68 -0.10 -4.30
C LEU A 19 18.13 -1.40 -3.63
N ASP A 20 17.59 -1.66 -2.44
CA ASP A 20 17.79 -2.89 -1.69
C ASP A 20 16.48 -3.70 -1.60
N HIS A 21 15.42 -3.11 -1.02
CA HIS A 21 14.11 -3.74 -0.93
C HIS A 21 12.98 -2.70 -0.86
N PHE A 22 11.75 -3.19 -0.98
CA PHE A 22 10.54 -2.40 -0.81
C PHE A 22 9.75 -2.84 0.42
N LYS A 23 9.00 -1.89 0.95
CA LYS A 23 8.11 -2.07 2.09
C LYS A 23 6.83 -1.27 1.91
N ILE A 24 5.78 -1.65 2.63
CA ILE A 24 4.44 -1.09 2.44
C ILE A 24 3.72 -0.85 3.77
N GLN A 25 2.84 0.14 3.75
CA GLN A 25 1.79 0.35 4.74
C GLN A 25 0.47 0.55 3.99
N ILE A 26 -0.64 0.06 4.54
CA ILE A 26 -1.98 0.36 4.03
C ILE A 26 -2.78 1.01 5.16
N TYR A 27 -3.46 2.10 4.81
CA TYR A 27 -4.33 2.83 5.70
C TYR A 27 -5.78 2.73 5.23
N GLN A 28 -6.69 2.73 6.19
CA GLN A 28 -8.12 2.84 5.99
C GLN A 28 -8.61 4.15 6.61
N LEU A 29 -9.37 4.94 5.86
CA LEU A 29 -10.18 6.04 6.37
C LEU A 29 -11.66 5.65 6.29
N ARG A 30 -12.30 5.56 7.46
CA ARG A 30 -13.71 5.18 7.64
C ARG A 30 -14.34 6.05 8.71
N ASP A 31 -15.50 6.63 8.43
CA ASP A 31 -16.25 7.46 9.37
C ASP A 31 -15.40 8.60 9.98
N GLY A 32 -14.50 9.17 9.17
CA GLY A 32 -13.55 10.23 9.57
C GLY A 32 -12.32 9.74 10.36
N ILE A 33 -12.20 8.44 10.64
CA ILE A 33 -11.09 7.86 11.39
C ILE A 33 -10.11 7.17 10.44
N ARG A 34 -8.84 7.58 10.49
CA ARG A 34 -7.74 6.96 9.75
C ARG A 34 -6.99 5.97 10.63
N SER A 35 -6.88 4.71 10.20
CA SER A 35 -6.14 3.66 10.89
C SER A 35 -5.18 2.97 9.92
N GLN A 36 -3.99 2.59 10.40
CA GLN A 36 -3.13 1.65 9.68
C GLN A 36 -3.74 0.26 9.83
N ILE A 37 -3.92 -0.45 8.72
CA ILE A 37 -4.44 -1.82 8.72
C ILE A 37 -3.36 -2.83 8.32
N ILE A 38 -2.30 -2.37 7.64
CA ILE A 38 -1.16 -3.19 7.26
C ILE A 38 0.14 -2.41 7.48
N PRO A 39 1.11 -2.99 8.19
CA PRO A 39 0.92 -4.05 9.17
C PRO A 39 -0.03 -3.59 10.30
N ASP A 40 -0.59 -4.54 11.07
CA ASP A 40 -1.45 -4.26 12.24
C ASP A 40 -0.67 -3.53 13.37
N ILE A 41 0.66 -3.63 13.33
CA ILE A 41 1.55 -2.86 14.22
C ILE A 41 1.67 -1.43 13.68
N HIS A 42 0.98 -0.50 14.34
CA HIS A 42 0.98 0.92 13.97
C HIS A 42 2.38 1.52 13.91
N GLY A 43 2.68 2.19 12.80
CA GLY A 43 3.97 2.84 12.57
C GLY A 43 5.05 1.92 12.02
N ASP A 44 4.84 0.61 12.06
CA ASP A 44 5.74 -0.37 11.44
C ASP A 44 5.47 -0.53 9.94
N TRP A 45 6.42 -1.13 9.24
CA TRP A 45 6.35 -1.42 7.81
C TRP A 45 6.30 -2.92 7.57
N MET A 46 5.56 -3.34 6.55
CA MET A 46 5.63 -4.71 6.06
C MET A 46 6.60 -4.79 4.88
N ASP A 47 7.64 -5.60 4.98
CA ASP A 47 8.53 -5.88 3.86
C ASP A 47 7.80 -6.66 2.77
N ILE A 48 7.91 -6.16 1.53
CA ILE A 48 7.32 -6.82 0.36
C ILE A 48 8.39 -7.49 -0.52
N GLY A 49 9.66 -7.40 -0.15
CA GLY A 49 10.77 -8.16 -0.72
C GLY A 49 11.79 -7.31 -1.49
N ASN A 50 12.86 -7.98 -1.92
CA ASN A 50 14.06 -7.41 -2.51
C ASN A 50 14.08 -7.40 -4.04
N ASN A 51 12.94 -7.66 -4.70
CA ASN A 51 12.88 -7.56 -6.15
C ASN A 51 12.87 -6.07 -6.55
N ILE A 52 14.06 -5.50 -6.75
CA ILE A 52 14.28 -4.08 -7.04
C ILE A 52 13.69 -3.61 -8.38
N THR A 53 13.32 -4.53 -9.29
CA THR A 53 12.67 -4.17 -10.56
C THR A 53 11.14 -4.21 -10.48
N ARG A 54 10.58 -4.47 -9.29
CA ARG A 54 9.14 -4.51 -9.06
C ARG A 54 8.52 -3.13 -9.28
N THR A 55 7.48 -3.09 -10.10
CA THR A 55 6.70 -1.89 -10.40
C THR A 55 5.28 -1.92 -9.84
N SER A 56 4.88 -3.04 -9.23
CA SER A 56 3.58 -3.16 -8.57
C SER A 56 3.59 -4.22 -7.47
N TYR A 57 2.68 -4.07 -6.52
CA TYR A 57 2.42 -5.06 -5.49
C TYR A 57 0.92 -5.16 -5.23
N THR A 58 0.42 -6.39 -5.14
CA THR A 58 -0.96 -6.68 -4.78
C THR A 58 -0.96 -7.38 -3.43
N LEU A 59 -1.64 -6.78 -2.47
CA LEU A 59 -1.92 -7.42 -1.19
C LEU A 59 -3.32 -8.02 -1.24
N GLU A 60 -3.43 -9.31 -0.94
CA GLU A 60 -4.69 -10.07 -0.92
C GLU A 60 -5.11 -10.40 0.51
N GLY A 61 -6.30 -11.00 0.67
CA GLY A 61 -6.80 -11.43 1.97
C GLY A 61 -7.25 -10.29 2.88
N LEU A 62 -7.48 -9.10 2.32
CA LEU A 62 -7.94 -7.94 3.06
C LEU A 62 -9.45 -8.00 3.29
N THR A 63 -9.88 -7.58 4.48
CA THR A 63 -11.29 -7.28 4.75
C THR A 63 -11.54 -5.82 4.41
N LEU A 64 -11.99 -5.55 3.19
CA LEU A 64 -12.33 -4.20 2.76
C LEU A 64 -13.81 -3.92 3.00
N HIS A 65 -14.10 -2.68 3.37
CA HIS A 65 -15.43 -2.28 3.80
C HIS A 65 -16.00 -1.22 2.86
N GLN A 66 -17.28 -1.36 2.50
CA GLN A 66 -18.01 -0.42 1.63
C GLN A 66 -17.88 1.03 2.11
N GLY A 67 -17.57 1.95 1.19
CA GLY A 67 -17.47 3.38 1.45
C GLY A 67 -16.22 3.83 2.22
N ALA A 68 -15.33 2.91 2.62
CA ALA A 68 -14.02 3.30 3.16
C ALA A 68 -13.06 3.68 2.03
N LEU A 69 -12.22 4.67 2.31
CA LEU A 69 -11.07 5.04 1.50
C LEU A 69 -9.86 4.23 1.98
N TYR A 70 -9.14 3.60 1.06
CA TYR A 70 -7.90 2.91 1.35
C TYR A 70 -6.74 3.55 0.60
N SER A 71 -5.68 3.95 1.31
CA SER A 71 -4.44 4.48 0.73
C SER A 71 -3.28 3.54 0.99
N THR A 72 -2.35 3.49 0.04
CA THR A 72 -1.15 2.67 0.14
C THR A 72 0.05 3.58 0.23
N ARG A 73 0.89 3.37 1.24
CA ARG A 73 2.20 4.01 1.35
C ARG A 73 3.29 3.01 1.01
N VAL A 74 4.07 3.30 -0.02
CA VAL A 74 5.18 2.45 -0.47
C VAL A 74 6.49 3.13 -0.09
N GLY A 75 7.38 2.38 0.54
CA GLY A 75 8.74 2.79 0.86
C GLY A 75 9.76 1.98 0.08
N ALA A 76 10.73 2.65 -0.53
CA ALA A 76 11.92 2.04 -1.10
C ALA A 76 13.09 2.26 -0.15
N VAL A 77 13.80 1.17 0.18
CA VAL A 77 15.00 1.20 1.00
C VAL A 77 16.20 1.08 0.08
N ASN A 78 17.17 1.98 0.23
CA ASN A 78 18.41 1.94 -0.53
C ASN A 78 19.50 1.15 0.22
N LYS A 79 20.63 0.88 -0.45
CA LYS A 79 21.71 0.07 0.14
C LYS A 79 22.46 0.77 1.28
N ALA A 80 22.24 2.06 1.49
CA ALA A 80 22.73 2.81 2.64
C ALA A 80 21.76 2.78 3.85
N GLY A 81 20.60 2.13 3.72
CA GLY A 81 19.60 2.01 4.77
C GLY A 81 18.62 3.19 4.88
N PHE A 82 18.63 4.11 3.92
CA PHE A 82 17.66 5.21 3.85
C PHE A 82 16.37 4.78 3.18
N VAL A 83 15.27 5.42 3.59
CA VAL A 83 13.92 5.13 3.10
C VAL A 83 13.36 6.36 2.40
N ALA A 84 13.03 6.23 1.12
CA ALA A 84 12.17 7.18 0.43
C ALA A 84 10.76 6.58 0.34
N ALA A 85 9.72 7.36 0.67
CA ALA A 85 8.35 6.84 0.68
C ALA A 85 7.36 7.82 0.07
N PHE A 86 6.32 7.26 -0.55
CA PHE A 86 5.19 8.00 -1.12
C PHE A 86 3.88 7.29 -0.76
N GLU A 87 2.81 8.06 -0.53
CA GLU A 87 1.48 7.54 -0.26
C GLU A 87 0.53 7.92 -1.39
N THR A 88 -0.28 6.97 -1.85
CA THR A 88 -1.29 7.19 -2.89
C THR A 88 -2.46 8.02 -2.36
N ASP A 89 -3.20 8.67 -3.26
CA ASP A 89 -4.45 9.37 -2.92
C ASP A 89 -5.55 8.40 -2.43
N GLY A 90 -5.37 7.11 -2.70
CA GLY A 90 -6.25 6.03 -2.27
C GLY A 90 -7.45 5.79 -3.19
N VAL A 91 -8.23 4.77 -2.83
CA VAL A 91 -9.42 4.33 -3.56
C VAL A 91 -10.58 4.08 -2.60
N ILE A 92 -11.79 4.48 -2.99
CA ILE A 92 -13.01 4.22 -2.22
C ILE A 92 -13.62 2.91 -2.71
N VAL A 93 -13.93 2.01 -1.78
CA VAL A 93 -14.58 0.74 -2.11
C VAL A 93 -16.06 0.96 -2.38
N ASP A 94 -16.51 0.55 -3.57
CA ASP A 94 -17.91 0.54 -3.96
C ASP A 94 -18.36 -0.85 -4.44
N THR A 95 -19.28 -1.45 -3.68
CA THR A 95 -19.91 -2.75 -3.91
C THR A 95 -21.41 -2.61 -4.16
N THR A 96 -21.90 -1.40 -4.45
CA THR A 96 -23.31 -1.20 -4.77
C THR A 96 -23.71 -1.97 -6.05
N PRO A 97 -24.86 -2.68 -6.04
CA PRO A 97 -25.34 -3.34 -7.26
C PRO A 97 -25.79 -2.31 -8.32
N PRO A 98 -25.67 -2.62 -9.62
CA PRO A 98 -26.30 -1.82 -10.67
C PRO A 98 -27.82 -1.78 -10.49
N ILE A 99 -28.43 -0.62 -10.73
CA ILE A 99 -29.88 -0.51 -10.86
C ILE A 99 -30.31 -0.97 -12.26
N VAL A 100 -31.43 -1.70 -12.33
CA VAL A 100 -32.08 -2.17 -13.57
C VAL A 100 -33.34 -1.36 -13.87
#